data_AF-A0A847EY91-F1
#
_entry.id   AF-A0A847EY91-F1
#
_cell.length_a   1.000
_cell.length_b   1.000
_cell.length_c   1.000
_cell.angle_alpha   90.00
_cell.angle_beta   90.00
_cell.angle_gamma   90.00
#
_symmetry.space_group_name_H-M   'P 1'
#
loop_
_entity.id
_entity.type
_entity.pdbx_description
1 polymer ?
#
loop_
_entity_poly.entity_id
_entity_poly.type
_entity_poly.pdbx_seq_one_letter_code
_entity_poly.pdbx_strand_id
1 'polypeptide(L)'
;MGTLYNWLGRSPYVGDAYLSKTLLHDFRLYRKALTDEEIQLTELNVVTMLNNLDAAYLENPNPPVAVRNPMNTAIKVYGTPNGIRINGLTGVERVAVFDLSGRSIRVANASDITLKPGFYFIKVDNLVTKVLVH
;
A
#
# COMPACT_ATOMS: atom_id res chain seq x y z
N MET A 1 -25.41 22.17 11.54
CA MET A 1 -25.70 21.33 12.72
C MET A 1 -25.27 19.91 12.40
N GLY A 2 -24.21 19.42 13.06
CA GLY A 2 -23.73 18.04 12.89
C GLY A 2 -24.41 17.10 13.87
N THR A 3 -24.51 15.81 13.52
CA THR A 3 -25.00 14.76 14.43
C THR A 3 -24.19 14.72 15.73
N LEU A 4 -24.87 14.55 16.88
CA LEU A 4 -24.22 14.32 18.18
C LEU A 4 -23.64 12.90 18.31
N TYR A 5 -23.95 12.03 17.35
CA TYR A 5 -23.55 10.63 17.33
C TYR A 5 -22.41 10.44 16.31
N ASN A 6 -21.20 10.13 16.80
CA ASN A 6 -20.04 9.74 16.00
C ASN A 6 -19.66 8.29 16.35
N TRP A 7 -20.35 7.32 15.75
CA TRP A 7 -20.18 5.90 16.06
C TRP A 7 -19.32 5.24 14.97
N LEU A 8 -18.29 4.51 15.38
CA LEU A 8 -17.57 3.57 14.51
C LEU A 8 -18.21 2.19 14.68
N GLY A 9 -18.91 1.70 13.65
CA GLY A 9 -19.62 0.42 13.69
C GLY A 9 -21.14 0.57 13.58
N ARG A 10 -21.90 0.09 14.60
CA ARG A 10 -23.38 0.09 14.57
C ARG A 10 -23.91 1.51 14.67
N SER A 11 -24.64 1.98 13.68
CA SER A 11 -25.36 3.25 13.73
C SER A 11 -26.58 3.18 14.66
N PRO A 12 -26.96 4.28 15.37
CA PRO A 12 -28.19 4.33 16.15
C PRO A 12 -29.44 4.50 15.27
N TYR A 13 -29.27 4.74 13.98
CA TYR A 13 -30.37 4.95 13.06
C TYR A 13 -30.93 3.61 12.55
N VAL A 14 -32.23 3.40 12.77
CA VAL A 14 -32.95 2.14 12.49
C VAL A 14 -32.87 1.69 11.03
N GLY A 15 -32.67 2.61 10.09
CA GLY A 15 -32.58 2.32 8.65
C GLY A 15 -31.16 2.15 8.10
N ASP A 16 -30.13 2.27 8.94
CA ASP A 16 -28.75 2.16 8.48
C ASP A 16 -28.34 0.69 8.37
N ALA A 17 -27.81 0.30 7.21
CA ALA A 17 -27.43 -1.08 6.95
C ALA A 17 -26.25 -1.46 7.85
N TYR A 18 -26.43 -2.51 8.65
CA TYR A 18 -25.38 -2.97 9.55
C TYR A 18 -24.13 -3.32 8.73
N LEU A 19 -22.97 -2.82 9.18
CA LEU A 19 -21.64 -3.27 8.75
C LEU A 19 -21.38 -4.70 9.30
N SER A 20 -22.24 -5.64 8.91
CA SER A 20 -22.49 -6.89 9.64
C SER A 20 -21.36 -7.89 9.67
N LYS A 21 -20.26 -7.59 8.99
CA LYS A 21 -19.03 -8.39 8.92
C LYS A 21 -17.80 -7.51 8.74
N THR A 22 -17.86 -6.24 9.15
CA THR A 22 -16.70 -5.34 9.02
C THR A 22 -15.77 -5.54 10.20
N LEU A 23 -14.66 -6.23 9.94
CA LEU A 23 -13.55 -6.34 10.87
C LEU A 23 -12.82 -4.99 10.92
N LEU A 24 -12.98 -4.25 12.00
CA LEU A 24 -12.19 -3.05 12.28
C LEU A 24 -10.93 -3.48 13.03
N HIS A 25 -9.77 -3.25 12.45
CA HIS A 25 -8.48 -3.50 13.08
C HIS A 25 -7.65 -2.22 13.05
N ASP A 26 -6.92 -1.98 14.14
CA ASP A 26 -5.92 -0.90 14.24
C ASP A 26 -6.46 0.53 14.00
N PHE A 27 -7.61 0.87 14.61
CA PHE A 27 -8.13 2.23 14.57
C PHE A 27 -7.26 3.17 15.42
N ARG A 28 -6.71 4.22 14.80
CA ARG A 28 -5.83 5.21 15.44
C ARG A 28 -6.34 6.63 15.21
N LEU A 29 -6.26 7.45 16.26
CA LEU A 29 -6.58 8.87 16.21
C LEU A 29 -5.34 9.68 16.59
N TYR A 30 -4.92 10.60 15.71
CA TYR A 30 -3.76 11.46 15.94
C TYR A 30 -4.19 12.90 16.17
N ARG A 31 -3.54 13.56 17.13
CA ARG A 31 -3.74 15.00 17.44
C ARG A 31 -3.01 15.95 16.48
N LYS A 32 -2.36 15.42 15.45
CA LYS A 32 -1.57 16.16 14.46
C LYS A 32 -1.70 15.51 13.09
N ALA A 33 -1.41 16.27 12.04
CA ALA A 33 -1.14 15.69 10.73
C ALA A 33 0.15 14.87 10.80
N LEU A 34 0.12 13.66 10.24
CA LEU A 34 1.30 12.82 10.13
C LEU A 34 2.14 13.23 8.93
N THR A 35 3.45 13.21 9.10
CA THR A 35 4.39 13.32 7.99
C THR A 35 4.48 12.00 7.20
N ASP A 36 4.99 12.05 5.97
CA ASP A 36 5.20 10.84 5.15
C ASP A 36 6.03 9.79 5.90
N GLU A 37 7.09 10.20 6.61
CA GLU A 37 7.94 9.30 7.39
C GLU A 37 7.18 8.64 8.54
N GLU A 38 6.33 9.39 9.24
CA GLU A 38 5.52 8.87 10.34
C GLU A 38 4.45 7.89 9.88
N ILE A 39 3.86 8.13 8.71
CA ILE A 39 2.94 7.18 8.07
C ILE A 39 3.70 5.88 7.73
N GLN A 40 4.89 6.00 7.16
CA GLN A 40 5.61 4.86 6.62
C GLN A 40 6.25 3.98 7.71
N LEU A 41 6.91 4.60 8.69
CA LEU A 41 7.90 3.91 9.52
C LEU A 41 7.56 3.86 11.01
N THR A 42 6.85 4.85 11.56
CA THR A 42 6.72 4.98 13.03
C THR A 42 5.28 4.94 13.54
N GLU A 43 4.47 5.93 13.18
CA GLU A 43 3.15 6.16 13.76
C GLU A 43 2.10 5.22 13.20
N LEU A 44 1.99 5.09 11.88
CA LEU A 44 1.13 4.08 11.26
C LEU A 44 1.92 2.79 10.99
N ASN A 45 3.23 2.91 10.75
CA ASN A 45 4.18 1.80 10.56
C ASN A 45 3.65 0.76 9.58
N VAL A 46 3.28 1.23 8.38
CA VAL A 46 2.66 0.43 7.32
C VAL A 46 3.53 -0.75 6.94
N VAL A 47 4.86 -0.59 6.99
CA VAL A 47 5.83 -1.66 6.71
C VAL A 47 5.62 -2.86 7.63
N THR A 48 5.60 -2.63 8.95
CA THR A 48 5.45 -3.72 9.92
C THR A 48 4.07 -4.36 9.83
N MET A 49 3.03 -3.54 9.65
CA MET A 49 1.66 -4.04 9.52
C MET A 49 1.46 -4.92 8.29
N LEU A 50 2.09 -4.59 7.16
CA LEU A 50 2.04 -5.42 5.96
C LEU A 50 2.79 -6.74 6.14
N ASN A 51 3.93 -6.76 6.84
CA ASN A 51 4.63 -8.01 7.15
C ASN A 51 3.77 -8.92 8.03
N ASN A 52 3.11 -8.36 9.04
CA ASN A 52 2.18 -9.10 9.90
C ASN A 52 0.99 -9.63 9.10
N LEU A 53 0.48 -8.85 8.14
CA LEU A 53 -0.62 -9.25 7.26
C LEU A 53 -0.19 -10.38 6.29
N ASP A 54 0.97 -10.25 5.66
CA ASP A 54 1.51 -11.27 4.75
C ASP A 54 1.75 -12.59 5.50
N ALA A 55 2.26 -12.53 6.74
CA ALA A 55 2.40 -13.71 7.61
C ALA A 55 1.03 -14.36 7.92
N ALA A 56 0.02 -13.56 8.29
CA ALA A 56 -1.32 -14.07 8.56
C ALA A 56 -1.97 -14.71 7.31
N TYR A 57 -1.68 -14.20 6.11
CA TYR A 57 -2.16 -14.81 4.87
C TYR A 57 -1.53 -16.17 4.56
N LEU A 58 -0.25 -16.38 4.92
CA LEU A 58 0.41 -17.68 4.77
C LEU A 58 -0.19 -18.76 5.67
N GLU A 59 -0.76 -18.35 6.81
CA GLU A 59 -1.45 -19.25 7.75
C GLU A 59 -2.91 -19.55 7.33
N ASN A 60 -3.45 -18.84 6.33
CA ASN A 60 -4.81 -19.02 5.87
C ASN A 60 -4.91 -20.10 4.77
N PRO A 61 -5.76 -21.15 4.94
CA PRO A 61 -5.92 -22.21 3.94
C PRO A 61 -6.54 -21.74 2.61
N ASN A 62 -7.21 -20.57 2.57
CA ASN A 62 -7.79 -20.00 1.36
C ASN A 62 -7.25 -18.57 1.11
N PRO A 63 -6.03 -18.42 0.57
CA PRO A 63 -5.47 -17.10 0.26
C PRO A 63 -6.23 -16.41 -0.89
N PRO A 64 -6.33 -15.07 -0.90
CA PRO A 64 -6.85 -14.33 -2.05
C PRO A 64 -6.05 -14.63 -3.33
N VAL A 65 -6.71 -14.56 -4.49
CA VAL A 65 -6.03 -14.72 -5.78
C VAL A 65 -4.96 -13.65 -5.93
N ALA A 66 -3.71 -14.07 -6.15
CA ALA A 66 -2.59 -13.15 -6.30
C ALA A 66 -2.77 -12.25 -7.53
N VAL A 67 -2.57 -10.95 -7.35
CA VAL A 67 -2.39 -10.01 -8.47
C VAL A 67 -1.15 -10.46 -9.26
N ARG A 68 -1.21 -10.37 -10.59
CA ARG A 68 -0.05 -10.67 -11.45
C ARG A 68 1.12 -9.77 -11.03
N ASN A 69 2.11 -10.38 -10.39
CA ASN A 69 3.21 -9.68 -9.75
C ASN A 69 4.42 -9.63 -10.71
N PRO A 70 4.95 -8.44 -11.06
CA PRO A 70 6.15 -8.34 -11.87
C PRO A 70 7.30 -9.16 -11.27
N MET A 71 7.48 -9.20 -9.94
CA MET A 71 8.54 -9.99 -9.28
C MET A 71 8.57 -11.48 -9.68
N ASN A 72 7.46 -12.04 -10.16
CA ASN A 72 7.35 -13.45 -10.60
C ASN A 72 7.37 -13.62 -12.13
N THR A 73 7.76 -12.59 -12.88
CA THR A 73 7.87 -12.59 -14.34
C THR A 73 9.30 -12.28 -14.79
N ALA A 74 9.51 -12.05 -16.09
CA ALA A 74 10.78 -11.56 -16.62
C ALA A 74 11.11 -10.13 -16.15
N ILE A 75 10.08 -9.31 -15.85
CA ILE A 75 10.24 -7.94 -15.36
C ILE A 75 10.35 -7.97 -13.85
N LYS A 76 11.53 -7.78 -13.27
CA LYS A 76 11.72 -7.84 -11.82
C LYS A 76 11.82 -6.43 -11.22
N VAL A 77 11.10 -6.19 -10.14
CA VAL A 77 11.08 -4.90 -9.42
C VAL A 77 11.64 -5.10 -8.02
N TYR A 78 12.59 -4.26 -7.61
CA TYR A 78 13.25 -4.35 -6.31
C TYR A 78 13.39 -2.99 -5.65
N GLY A 79 13.31 -2.96 -4.31
CA GLY A 79 13.74 -1.83 -3.51
C GLY A 79 15.26 -1.78 -3.39
N THR A 80 15.80 -0.57 -3.31
CA THR A 80 17.23 -0.27 -3.10
C THR A 80 17.35 0.85 -2.06
N PRO A 81 18.54 1.12 -1.49
CA PRO A 81 18.71 2.20 -0.52
C PRO A 81 18.38 3.62 -1.04
N ASN A 82 18.34 3.80 -2.36
CA ASN A 82 18.12 5.12 -2.98
C ASN A 82 16.84 5.15 -3.82
N GLY A 83 16.00 4.12 -3.76
CA GLY A 83 14.77 4.04 -4.53
C GLY A 83 14.48 2.65 -5.09
N ILE A 84 14.03 2.56 -6.34
CA ILE A 84 13.53 1.32 -6.95
C ILE A 84 14.31 1.00 -8.22
N ARG A 85 14.68 -0.27 -8.38
CA ARG A 85 15.26 -0.79 -9.61
C ARG A 85 14.31 -1.75 -10.31
N ILE A 86 14.12 -1.56 -11.61
CA ILE A 86 13.32 -2.44 -12.47
C ILE A 86 14.23 -3.05 -13.54
N ASN A 87 14.36 -4.38 -13.51
CA ASN A 87 15.11 -5.15 -14.49
C ASN A 87 14.14 -5.80 -15.49
N GLY A 88 14.61 -6.05 -16.71
CA GLY A 88 13.85 -6.76 -17.75
C GLY A 88 12.88 -5.89 -18.56
N LEU A 89 12.94 -4.57 -18.41
CA LEU A 89 12.23 -3.63 -19.30
C LEU A 89 12.86 -3.65 -20.70
N THR A 90 12.02 -3.61 -21.72
CA THR A 90 12.40 -3.54 -23.14
C THR A 90 12.21 -2.15 -23.73
N GLY A 91 11.55 -1.25 -22.99
CA GLY A 91 11.36 0.17 -23.34
C GLY A 91 9.97 0.49 -23.90
N VAL A 92 9.09 -0.50 -24.00
CA VAL A 92 7.69 -0.31 -24.44
C VAL A 92 6.69 -0.35 -23.28
N GLU A 93 7.13 -0.86 -22.13
CA GLU A 93 6.29 -1.02 -20.96
C GLU A 93 5.94 0.32 -20.33
N ARG A 94 4.70 0.45 -19.84
CA ARG A 94 4.24 1.65 -19.13
C ARG A 94 4.50 1.50 -17.64
N VAL A 95 5.45 2.27 -17.12
CA VAL A 95 5.78 2.30 -15.69
C VAL A 95 5.12 3.48 -15.01
N ALA A 96 4.40 3.19 -13.91
CA ALA A 96 3.84 4.19 -13.02
C ALA A 96 4.17 3.85 -11.57
N VAL A 97 4.53 4.89 -10.81
CA VAL A 97 4.85 4.78 -9.38
C VAL A 97 3.87 5.64 -8.59
N PHE A 98 3.35 5.08 -7.50
CA PHE A 98 2.45 5.77 -6.58
C PHE A 98 2.97 5.66 -5.15
N ASP A 99 2.84 6.73 -4.38
CA ASP A 99 3.04 6.67 -2.93
C ASP A 99 1.80 6.09 -2.22
N LEU A 100 1.88 5.93 -0.90
CA LEU A 100 0.79 5.39 -0.08
C LEU A 100 -0.50 6.22 -0.12
N SER A 101 -0.43 7.51 -0.47
CA SER A 101 -1.62 8.36 -0.61
C SER A 101 -2.32 8.16 -1.97
N GLY A 102 -1.74 7.34 -2.85
CA GLY A 102 -2.20 7.17 -4.23
C GLY A 102 -1.72 8.27 -5.17
N ARG A 103 -0.86 9.18 -4.71
CA ARG A 103 -0.29 10.24 -5.56
C ARG A 103 0.74 9.63 -6.50
N SER A 104 0.64 9.98 -7.79
CA SER A 104 1.62 9.58 -8.80
C SER A 104 2.95 10.29 -8.62
N ILE A 105 4.04 9.53 -8.63
CA ILE A 105 5.40 10.06 -8.61
C ILE A 105 5.93 10.11 -10.05
N ARG A 106 6.56 11.24 -10.40
CA ARG A 106 7.16 11.41 -11.73
C ARG A 106 8.35 10.47 -11.87
N VAL A 107 8.35 9.69 -12.95
CA VAL A 107 9.42 8.76 -13.29
C VAL A 107 10.26 9.36 -14.42
N ALA A 108 11.54 9.63 -14.15
CA ALA A 108 12.48 10.13 -15.16
C ALA A 108 13.20 8.99 -15.88
N ASN A 109 13.58 7.94 -15.14
CA ASN A 109 14.17 6.72 -15.65
C ASN A 109 13.39 5.54 -15.09
N ALA A 110 12.74 4.76 -15.95
CA ALA A 110 11.87 3.66 -15.53
C ALA A 110 12.65 2.47 -14.93
N SER A 111 13.90 2.28 -15.32
CA SER A 111 14.73 1.17 -14.83
C SER A 111 15.39 1.48 -13.49
N ASP A 112 15.55 2.76 -13.14
CA ASP A 112 16.20 3.20 -11.91
C ASP A 112 15.55 4.50 -11.41
N ILE A 113 14.72 4.37 -10.38
CA ILE A 113 13.82 5.41 -9.90
C ILE A 113 14.30 5.84 -8.52
N THR A 114 14.85 7.05 -8.42
CA THR A 114 15.27 7.61 -7.14
C THR A 114 14.06 8.00 -6.29
N LEU A 115 13.98 7.49 -5.06
CA LEU A 115 12.90 7.76 -4.12
C LEU A 115 13.46 7.88 -2.71
N LYS A 116 12.73 8.60 -1.86
CA LYS A 116 12.99 8.58 -0.41
C LYS A 116 12.57 7.23 0.19
N PRO A 117 13.15 6.82 1.32
CA PRO A 117 12.69 5.66 2.08
C PRO A 117 11.17 5.70 2.30
N GLY A 118 10.54 4.55 2.16
CA GLY A 118 9.09 4.42 2.24
C GLY A 118 8.51 3.37 1.31
N PHE A 119 7.21 3.21 1.39
CA PHE A 119 6.45 2.21 0.66
C PHE A 119 5.76 2.80 -0.57
N TYR A 120 5.86 2.08 -1.68
CA TYR A 120 5.35 2.51 -2.98
C TYR A 120 4.64 1.38 -3.72
N PHE A 121 3.70 1.75 -4.59
CA PHE A 121 3.08 0.85 -5.56
C PHE A 121 3.65 1.08 -6.94
N ILE A 122 4.06 0.00 -7.60
CA ILE A 122 4.74 0.03 -8.88
C ILE A 122 3.86 -0.76 -9.84
N LYS A 123 3.41 -0.07 -10.89
CA LYS A 123 2.65 -0.66 -11.98
C LYS A 123 3.53 -0.71 -13.21
N VAL A 124 3.64 -1.89 -13.81
CA VAL A 124 4.26 -2.10 -15.11
C VAL A 124 3.22 -2.76 -16.02
N ASP A 125 2.65 -1.98 -16.94
CA ASP A 125 1.47 -2.34 -17.73
C ASP A 125 0.31 -2.86 -16.86
N ASN A 126 0.03 -4.16 -16.90
CA ASN A 126 -1.03 -4.82 -16.12
C ASN A 126 -0.50 -5.55 -14.88
N LEU A 127 0.81 -5.46 -14.62
CA LEU A 127 1.46 -6.05 -13.47
C LEU A 127 1.56 -4.99 -12.36
N VAL A 128 1.29 -5.39 -11.13
CA VAL A 128 1.39 -4.49 -9.96
C VAL A 128 2.17 -5.19 -8.86
N THR A 129 3.09 -4.45 -8.24
CA THR A 129 3.73 -4.88 -7.01
C THR A 129 3.80 -3.73 -6.01
N LYS A 130 4.05 -4.10 -4.77
CA LYS A 130 4.29 -3.23 -3.64
C LYS A 130 5.77 -3.33 -3.27
N VAL A 131 6.45 -2.21 -3.05
CA VAL A 131 7.91 -2.20 -2.79
C VAL A 131 8.21 -1.28 -1.64
N LEU A 132 9.04 -1.78 -0.73
CA LEU A 132 9.66 -0.99 0.31
C LEU A 132 11.02 -0.47 -0.18
N VAL A 133 11.22 0.83 -0.07
CA VAL A 133 12.51 1.52 -0.23
C VAL A 133 13.08 1.72 1.18
N HIS A 134 14.31 1.26 1.38
CA HIS A 134 15.04 1.33 2.64
C HIS A 134 15.86 2.61 2.76
#